data_AF-A0A6J2JFM4-F1
#
_entry.id   AF-A0A6J2JFM4-F1
#
_cell.length_a   1.000
_cell.length_b   1.000
_cell.length_c   1.000
_cell.angle_alpha   90.00
_cell.angle_beta   90.00
_cell.angle_gamma   90.00
#
_symmetry.space_group_name_H-M   'P 1'
#
loop_
_entity.id
_entity.type
_entity.pdbx_description
1 polymer ?
#
loop_
_entity_poly.entity_id
_entity_poly.type
_entity_poly.pdbx_seq_one_letter_code
_entity_poly.pdbx_strand_id
1 'polypeptide(L)'
;MKSKTKRARENRQTANMAVSEISRILTFLTIVSFIYIVYSFQPLTKDEHIERYNKMNEDIEPFRKNLTECARQVKASMADVEKFLKRVPQSNMEGKCFVACILKRNSIIKNNKLSQENLLEVNRAVYGDDSEVMSRLKTAILECSKIVEDIFEICEYASVFNDCMHMKMEHILDKITMERRMEALGQMSSNPDEWSEEEDEMLKLVKDEL
;
A
#
# COMPACT_ATOMS: atom_id res chain seq x y z
N MET A 1 -79.17 21.01 1.30
CA MET A 1 -77.75 21.46 1.31
C MET A 1 -76.88 20.91 2.46
N LYS A 2 -77.42 20.58 3.66
CA LYS A 2 -76.63 20.12 4.84
C LYS A 2 -75.95 18.74 4.73
N SER A 3 -76.44 17.83 3.88
CA SER A 3 -75.95 16.43 3.79
C SER A 3 -74.56 16.30 3.12
N LYS A 4 -74.30 17.06 2.04
CA LYS A 4 -73.00 17.04 1.33
C LYS A 4 -71.85 17.57 2.19
N THR A 5 -72.12 18.58 3.03
CA THR A 5 -71.12 19.20 3.91
C THR A 5 -70.73 18.29 5.07
N LYS A 6 -71.65 17.46 5.58
CA LYS A 6 -71.36 16.48 6.65
C LYS A 6 -70.48 15.33 6.13
N ARG A 7 -70.82 14.78 4.96
CA ARG A 7 -70.03 13.71 4.29
C ARG A 7 -68.62 14.16 3.91
N ALA A 8 -68.46 15.41 3.46
CA ALA A 8 -67.14 15.99 3.19
C ALA A 8 -66.31 16.18 4.48
N ARG A 9 -66.94 16.51 5.61
CA ARG A 9 -66.27 16.69 6.91
C ARG A 9 -65.85 15.36 7.53
N GLU A 10 -66.67 14.32 7.42
CA GLU A 10 -66.36 12.94 7.84
C GLU A 10 -65.21 12.36 7.00
N ASN A 11 -65.24 12.50 5.66
CA ASN A 11 -64.13 12.07 4.78
C ASN A 11 -62.82 12.82 5.04
N ARG A 12 -62.90 14.11 5.41
CA ARG A 12 -61.72 14.91 5.76
C ARG A 12 -61.17 14.50 7.14
N GLN A 13 -62.02 14.09 8.08
CA GLN A 13 -61.59 13.55 9.37
C GLN A 13 -60.91 12.18 9.25
N THR A 14 -61.45 11.26 8.44
CA THR A 14 -60.81 9.95 8.20
C THR A 14 -59.51 10.09 7.42
N ALA A 15 -59.45 10.97 6.41
CA ALA A 15 -58.21 11.27 5.71
C ALA A 15 -57.13 11.86 6.64
N ASN A 16 -57.50 12.79 7.52
CA ASN A 16 -56.55 13.38 8.48
C ASN A 16 -56.03 12.36 9.50
N MET A 17 -56.88 11.43 9.98
CA MET A 17 -56.44 10.33 10.85
C MET A 17 -55.49 9.37 10.12
N ALA A 18 -55.79 9.01 8.86
CA ALA A 18 -54.91 8.15 8.05
C ALA A 18 -53.55 8.81 7.75
N VAL A 19 -53.54 10.11 7.44
CA VAL A 19 -52.30 10.87 7.22
C VAL A 19 -51.47 10.97 8.51
N SER A 20 -52.13 11.11 9.67
CA SER A 20 -51.45 11.12 10.97
C SER A 20 -50.76 9.78 11.27
N GLU A 21 -51.41 8.65 10.98
CA GLU A 21 -50.83 7.32 11.18
C GLU A 21 -49.67 7.04 10.22
N ILE A 22 -49.80 7.43 8.94
CA ILE A 22 -48.71 7.30 7.95
C ILE A 22 -47.50 8.16 8.36
N SER A 23 -47.72 9.38 8.85
CA SER A 23 -46.66 10.27 9.33
C SER A 23 -45.91 9.69 10.52
N ARG A 24 -46.62 9.05 11.45
CA ARG A 24 -46.02 8.34 12.60
C ARG A 24 -45.14 7.17 12.17
N ILE A 25 -45.60 6.36 11.22
CA ILE A 25 -44.83 5.23 10.68
C ILE A 25 -43.56 5.74 9.98
N LEU A 26 -43.67 6.77 9.13
CA LEU A 26 -42.52 7.39 8.47
C LEU A 26 -41.50 7.93 9.48
N THR A 27 -41.98 8.61 10.53
CA THR A 27 -41.12 9.14 11.60
C THR A 27 -40.43 8.01 12.37
N PHE A 28 -41.12 6.90 12.63
CA PHE A 28 -40.51 5.75 13.28
C PHE A 28 -39.43 5.09 12.39
N LEU A 29 -39.71 4.93 11.10
CA LEU A 29 -38.76 4.36 10.14
C LEU A 29 -37.50 5.23 9.97
N THR A 30 -37.64 6.55 9.96
CA THR A 30 -36.48 7.45 9.88
C THR A 30 -35.64 7.39 11.15
N ILE A 31 -36.26 7.33 12.34
CA ILE A 31 -35.56 7.16 13.62
C ILE A 31 -34.83 5.82 13.67
N VAL A 32 -35.50 4.72 13.30
CA VAL A 32 -34.87 3.38 13.28
C VAL A 32 -33.72 3.32 12.28
N SER A 33 -33.87 3.92 11.10
CA SER A 33 -32.80 4.02 10.12
C SER A 33 -31.60 4.83 10.66
N PHE A 34 -31.86 5.96 11.31
CA PHE A 34 -30.81 6.77 11.93
C PHE A 34 -30.08 6.01 13.05
N ILE A 35 -30.83 5.32 13.91
CA ILE A 35 -30.28 4.46 14.96
C ILE A 35 -29.43 3.34 14.34
N TYR A 36 -29.93 2.67 13.30
CA TYR A 36 -29.19 1.63 12.60
C TYR A 36 -27.88 2.14 12.00
N ILE A 37 -27.89 3.32 11.37
CA ILE A 37 -26.68 3.97 10.85
C ILE A 37 -25.69 4.24 11.99
N VAL A 38 -26.14 4.83 13.10
CA VAL A 38 -25.28 5.10 14.27
C VAL A 38 -24.68 3.82 14.86
N TYR A 39 -25.44 2.72 14.95
CA TYR A 39 -24.91 1.43 15.42
C TYR A 39 -23.98 0.74 14.41
N SER A 40 -24.19 0.90 13.11
CA SER A 40 -23.30 0.34 12.08
C SER A 40 -21.95 1.05 11.99
N PHE A 41 -21.87 2.31 12.43
CA PHE A 41 -20.65 3.10 12.49
C PHE A 41 -20.13 3.19 13.94
N GLN A 42 -19.86 2.06 14.57
CA GLN A 42 -19.06 2.08 15.80
C GLN A 42 -17.65 2.56 15.44
N PRO A 43 -17.19 3.72 15.93
CA PRO A 43 -15.82 4.15 15.70
C PRO A 43 -14.89 3.15 16.40
N LEU A 44 -13.80 2.81 15.74
CA LEU A 44 -12.76 1.95 16.28
C LEU A 44 -12.30 2.53 17.64
N THR A 45 -12.14 1.69 18.65
CA THR A 45 -11.75 2.14 19.98
C THR A 45 -10.31 2.69 19.96
N LYS A 46 -9.96 3.54 20.93
CA LYS A 46 -8.61 4.12 21.02
C LYS A 46 -7.53 3.02 21.07
N ASP A 47 -7.80 1.93 21.78
CA ASP A 47 -6.87 0.83 21.96
C ASP A 47 -6.71 0.03 20.65
N GLU A 48 -7.80 -0.23 19.93
CA GLU A 48 -7.77 -0.85 18.59
C GLU A 48 -7.07 0.04 17.54
N HIS A 49 -7.20 1.38 17.66
CA HIS A 49 -6.46 2.33 16.83
C HIS A 49 -4.96 2.26 17.09
N ILE A 50 -4.54 2.20 18.36
CA ILE A 50 -3.14 2.08 18.74
C ILE A 50 -2.56 0.73 18.29
N GLU A 51 -3.31 -0.36 18.47
CA GLU A 51 -2.89 -1.68 18.01
C GLU A 51 -2.70 -1.74 16.50
N ARG A 52 -3.66 -1.19 15.73
CA ARG A 52 -3.55 -1.09 14.27
C ARG A 52 -2.32 -0.26 13.85
N TYR A 53 -2.10 0.88 14.51
CA TYR A 53 -0.95 1.75 14.23
C TYR A 53 0.38 1.05 14.51
N ASN A 54 0.50 0.39 15.67
CA ASN A 54 1.71 -0.34 16.04
C ASN A 54 2.01 -1.48 15.07
N LYS A 55 0.98 -2.27 14.72
CA LYS A 55 1.12 -3.37 13.76
C LYS A 55 1.56 -2.88 12.38
N MET A 56 0.95 -1.79 11.91
CA MET A 56 1.33 -1.17 10.64
C MET A 56 2.77 -0.68 10.65
N ASN A 57 3.21 -0.02 11.73
CA ASN A 57 4.60 0.41 11.86
C ASN A 57 5.57 -0.78 11.91
N GLU A 58 5.24 -1.86 12.63
CA GLU A 58 6.06 -3.07 12.69
C GLU A 58 6.27 -3.69 11.29
N ASP A 59 5.23 -3.71 10.47
CA ASP A 59 5.29 -4.24 9.10
C ASP A 59 6.07 -3.33 8.13
N ILE A 60 6.03 -2.00 8.33
CA ILE A 60 6.61 -1.00 7.41
C ILE A 60 8.04 -0.62 7.77
N GLU A 61 8.38 -0.56 9.05
CA GLU A 61 9.68 -0.07 9.54
C GLU A 61 10.88 -0.84 8.94
N PRO A 62 10.88 -2.18 8.83
CA PRO A 62 11.98 -2.90 8.18
C PRO A 62 12.18 -2.50 6.71
N PHE A 63 11.08 -2.25 5.99
CA PHE A 63 11.12 -1.79 4.61
C PHE A 63 11.64 -0.35 4.52
N ARG A 64 11.11 0.54 5.38
CA ARG A 64 11.53 1.95 5.46
C ARG A 64 13.02 2.07 5.77
N LYS A 65 13.48 1.36 6.81
CA LYS A 65 14.90 1.31 7.21
C LYS A 65 15.80 0.87 6.05
N ASN A 66 15.41 -0.16 5.29
CA ASN A 66 16.18 -0.60 4.13
C ASN A 66 16.26 0.45 3.02
N LEU A 67 15.16 1.17 2.72
CA LEU A 67 15.15 2.28 1.75
C LEU A 67 16.08 3.40 2.21
N THR A 68 15.90 3.86 3.44
CA THR A 68 16.71 4.88 4.08
C THR A 68 18.20 4.48 4.04
N GLU A 69 18.58 3.33 4.59
CA GLU A 69 19.99 2.95 4.61
C GLU A 69 20.62 2.81 3.22
N CYS A 70 19.88 2.27 2.24
CA CYS A 70 20.39 2.15 0.88
C CYS A 70 20.55 3.49 0.19
N ALA A 71 19.57 4.39 0.29
CA ALA A 71 19.66 5.69 -0.37
C ALA A 71 20.84 6.50 0.20
N ARG A 72 21.07 6.45 1.52
CA ARG A 72 22.26 7.05 2.13
C ARG A 72 23.57 6.38 1.66
N GLN A 73 23.61 5.05 1.62
CA GLN A 73 24.82 4.30 1.26
C GLN A 73 25.30 4.62 -0.15
N VAL A 74 24.38 4.76 -1.10
CA VAL A 74 24.71 5.04 -2.51
C VAL A 74 24.54 6.51 -2.89
N LYS A 75 24.20 7.36 -1.91
CA LYS A 75 23.92 8.80 -2.09
C LYS A 75 22.82 9.06 -3.13
N ALA A 76 21.82 8.20 -3.18
CA ALA A 76 20.64 8.39 -4.01
C ALA A 76 19.78 9.54 -3.47
N SER A 77 19.23 10.32 -4.38
CA SER A 77 18.33 11.41 -4.03
C SER A 77 16.95 10.86 -3.65
N MET A 78 16.14 11.67 -2.96
CA MET A 78 14.75 11.29 -2.71
C MET A 78 13.93 11.13 -4.00
N ALA A 79 14.31 11.80 -5.10
CA ALA A 79 13.70 11.57 -6.40
C ALA A 79 13.98 10.15 -6.93
N ASP A 80 15.15 9.58 -6.64
CA ASP A 80 15.49 8.21 -7.02
C ASP A 80 14.71 7.20 -6.17
N VAL A 81 14.55 7.48 -4.88
CA VAL A 81 13.69 6.70 -3.96
C VAL A 81 12.24 6.71 -4.43
N GLU A 82 11.72 7.88 -4.78
CA GLU A 82 10.36 8.06 -5.29
C GLU A 82 10.15 7.28 -6.60
N LYS A 83 11.09 7.38 -7.54
CA LYS A 83 11.07 6.58 -8.78
C LYS A 83 11.02 5.09 -8.49
N PHE A 84 11.84 4.59 -7.56
CA PHE A 84 11.84 3.18 -7.18
C PHE A 84 10.47 2.72 -6.65
N LEU A 85 9.87 3.50 -5.75
CA LEU A 85 8.57 3.19 -5.16
C LEU A 85 7.45 3.20 -6.20
N LYS A 86 7.52 4.14 -7.14
CA LYS A 86 6.63 4.26 -8.30
C LYS A 86 6.95 3.26 -9.43
N ARG A 87 7.97 2.41 -9.26
CA ARG A 87 8.48 1.48 -10.28
C ARG A 87 8.91 2.16 -11.60
N VAL A 88 9.35 3.40 -11.53
CA VAL A 88 9.90 4.13 -12.67
C VAL A 88 11.38 3.77 -12.82
N PRO A 89 11.86 3.48 -14.05
CA PRO A 89 13.28 3.21 -14.31
C PRO A 89 14.21 4.32 -13.81
N GLN A 90 15.38 3.92 -13.34
CA GLN A 90 16.39 4.83 -12.81
C GLN A 90 17.26 5.39 -13.93
N SER A 91 17.48 6.71 -13.92
CA SER A 91 18.19 7.42 -14.99
C SER A 91 19.66 7.70 -14.67
N ASN A 92 20.02 7.78 -13.39
CA ASN A 92 21.36 8.10 -12.91
C ASN A 92 22.01 6.87 -12.26
N MET A 93 23.31 6.94 -11.98
CA MET A 93 24.06 5.82 -11.40
C MET A 93 23.65 5.58 -9.95
N GLU A 94 23.42 6.64 -9.19
CA GLU A 94 23.03 6.59 -7.77
C GLU A 94 21.71 5.84 -7.59
N GLY A 95 20.70 6.14 -8.40
CA GLY A 95 19.42 5.44 -8.41
C GLY A 95 19.54 3.98 -8.85
N LYS A 96 20.38 3.67 -9.86
CA LYS A 96 20.65 2.27 -10.25
C LYS A 96 21.32 1.49 -9.12
N CYS A 97 22.30 2.09 -8.46
CA CYS A 97 22.96 1.49 -7.30
C CYS A 97 22.03 1.38 -6.09
N PHE A 98 21.06 2.28 -5.95
CA PHE A 98 20.01 2.18 -4.95
C PHE A 98 19.18 0.91 -5.13
N VAL A 99 18.74 0.62 -6.36
CA VAL A 99 18.05 -0.64 -6.70
C VAL A 99 18.93 -1.85 -6.34
N ALA A 100 20.21 -1.83 -6.72
CA ALA A 100 21.14 -2.91 -6.39
C ALA A 100 21.29 -3.12 -4.87
N CYS A 101 21.38 -2.04 -4.10
CA CYS A 101 21.46 -2.10 -2.65
C CYS A 101 20.23 -2.79 -2.05
N ILE A 102 19.02 -2.40 -2.49
CA ILE A 102 17.77 -2.99 -2.01
C ILE A 102 17.70 -4.49 -2.34
N LEU A 103 18.05 -4.88 -3.58
CA LEU A 103 18.04 -6.28 -3.98
C LEU A 103 19.08 -7.12 -3.22
N LYS A 104 20.25 -6.55 -2.89
CA LYS A 104 21.28 -7.22 -2.08
C LYS A 104 20.83 -7.43 -0.64
N ARG A 105 20.26 -6.39 0.00
CA ARG A 105 19.77 -6.48 1.39
C ARG A 105 18.67 -7.52 1.55
N ASN A 106 17.79 -7.63 0.56
CA ASN A 106 16.74 -8.65 0.52
C ASN A 106 17.25 -10.01 0.02
N SER A 107 18.56 -10.20 -0.09
CA SER A 107 19.15 -11.48 -0.50
C SER A 107 18.74 -11.96 -1.91
N ILE A 108 18.14 -11.08 -2.72
CA ILE A 108 17.74 -11.34 -4.11
C ILE A 108 18.98 -11.36 -5.00
N ILE A 109 19.98 -10.52 -4.70
CA ILE A 109 21.31 -10.59 -5.32
C ILE A 109 22.31 -11.05 -4.28
N LYS A 110 22.97 -12.19 -4.52
CA LYS A 110 24.05 -12.74 -3.70
C LYS A 110 25.25 -13.04 -4.58
N ASN A 111 26.46 -12.71 -4.12
CA ASN A 111 27.70 -12.95 -4.88
C ASN A 111 27.62 -12.40 -6.32
N ASN A 112 27.00 -11.21 -6.47
CA ASN A 112 26.73 -10.56 -7.76
C ASN A 112 25.89 -11.38 -8.76
N LYS A 113 25.06 -12.30 -8.26
CA LYS A 113 24.12 -13.08 -9.07
C LYS A 113 22.73 -13.08 -8.46
N LEU A 114 21.72 -13.18 -9.31
CA LEU A 114 20.34 -13.36 -8.89
C LEU A 114 20.15 -14.70 -8.16
N SER A 115 19.49 -14.64 -7.01
CA SER A 115 18.93 -15.79 -6.31
C SER A 115 17.45 -15.90 -6.67
N GLN A 116 17.14 -16.78 -7.64
CA GLN A 116 15.76 -17.05 -8.05
C GLN A 116 14.91 -17.57 -6.87
N GLU A 117 15.50 -18.40 -6.01
CA GLU A 117 14.83 -18.94 -4.83
C GLU A 117 14.39 -17.83 -3.87
N ASN A 118 15.30 -16.93 -3.49
CA ASN A 118 14.98 -15.83 -2.58
C ASN A 118 14.00 -14.85 -3.22
N LEU A 119 14.11 -14.61 -4.53
CA LEU A 119 13.16 -13.76 -5.23
C LEU A 119 11.74 -14.36 -5.22
N LEU A 120 11.61 -15.67 -5.44
CA LEU A 120 10.33 -16.36 -5.33
C LEU A 120 9.79 -16.31 -3.90
N GLU A 121 10.64 -16.51 -2.89
CA GLU A 121 10.24 -16.49 -1.48
C GLU A 121 9.74 -15.10 -1.03
N VAL A 122 10.49 -14.05 -1.37
CA VAL A 122 10.09 -12.66 -1.05
C VAL A 122 8.75 -12.30 -1.71
N ASN A 123 8.52 -12.74 -2.96
CA ASN A 123 7.25 -12.47 -3.63
C ASN A 123 6.11 -13.37 -3.11
N ARG A 124 6.39 -14.60 -2.66
CA ARG A 124 5.40 -15.46 -2.00
C ARG A 124 4.87 -14.83 -0.72
N ALA A 125 5.71 -14.14 0.05
CA ALA A 125 5.24 -13.39 1.23
C ALA A 125 4.22 -12.28 0.89
N VAL A 126 4.23 -11.78 -0.36
CA VAL A 126 3.33 -10.71 -0.82
C VAL A 126 2.08 -11.27 -1.52
N TYR A 127 2.24 -12.26 -2.40
CA TYR A 127 1.15 -12.80 -3.23
C TYR A 127 0.58 -14.14 -2.74
N GLY A 128 1.16 -14.72 -1.68
CA GLY A 128 0.86 -16.08 -1.26
C GLY A 128 1.30 -17.11 -2.29
N ASP A 129 0.65 -18.26 -2.27
CA ASP A 129 0.89 -19.37 -3.21
C ASP A 129 -0.08 -19.37 -4.41
N ASP A 130 -0.51 -18.19 -4.87
CA ASP A 130 -1.34 -18.09 -6.08
C ASP A 130 -0.59 -18.72 -7.27
N SER A 131 -1.15 -19.82 -7.78
CA SER A 131 -0.49 -20.64 -8.80
C SER A 131 -0.26 -19.90 -10.13
N GLU A 132 -1.15 -18.97 -10.50
CA GLU A 132 -1.02 -18.20 -11.73
C GLU A 132 0.06 -17.14 -11.56
N VAL A 133 0.02 -16.38 -10.46
CA VAL A 133 1.03 -15.36 -10.14
C VAL A 133 2.41 -15.99 -10.04
N MET A 134 2.55 -17.11 -9.31
CA MET A 134 3.83 -17.78 -9.12
C MET A 134 4.36 -18.42 -10.40
N SER A 135 3.49 -18.92 -11.27
CA SER A 135 3.88 -19.43 -12.60
C SER A 135 4.42 -18.31 -13.48
N ARG A 136 3.70 -17.19 -13.58
CA ARG A 136 4.14 -16.01 -14.36
C ARG A 136 5.42 -15.40 -13.80
N LEU A 137 5.54 -15.33 -12.48
CA LEU A 137 6.74 -14.85 -11.80
C LEU A 137 7.96 -15.72 -12.16
N LYS A 138 7.84 -17.05 -12.14
CA LYS A 138 8.94 -17.95 -12.55
C LYS A 138 9.37 -17.69 -13.99
N THR A 139 8.42 -17.55 -14.91
CA THR A 139 8.69 -17.23 -16.32
C THR A 139 9.39 -15.88 -16.46
N ALA A 140 8.89 -14.84 -15.78
CA ALA A 140 9.49 -13.51 -15.79
C ALA A 140 10.94 -13.54 -15.28
N ILE A 141 11.21 -14.25 -14.18
CA ILE A 141 12.56 -14.38 -13.62
C ILE A 141 13.51 -15.00 -14.65
N LEU A 142 13.11 -16.08 -15.32
CA LEU A 142 13.94 -16.76 -16.32
C LEU A 142 14.24 -15.85 -17.51
N GLU A 143 13.25 -15.12 -18.01
CA GLU A 143 13.41 -14.21 -19.13
C GLU A 143 14.29 -13.01 -18.77
N CYS A 144 14.04 -12.39 -17.61
CA CYS A 144 14.80 -11.23 -17.16
C CYS A 144 16.23 -11.59 -16.75
N SER A 145 16.48 -12.80 -16.24
CA SER A 145 17.83 -13.26 -15.92
C SER A 145 18.71 -13.36 -17.18
N LYS A 146 18.13 -13.75 -18.32
CA LYS A 146 18.85 -13.82 -19.60
C LYS A 146 19.25 -12.44 -20.12
N ILE A 147 18.40 -11.43 -19.90
CA ILE A 147 18.67 -10.05 -20.35
C ILE A 147 19.90 -9.47 -19.66
N VAL A 148 20.15 -9.88 -18.42
CA VAL A 148 21.23 -9.32 -17.59
C VAL A 148 22.48 -10.21 -17.51
N GLU A 149 22.51 -11.34 -18.21
CA GLU A 149 23.59 -12.34 -18.12
C GLU A 149 24.97 -11.76 -18.46
N ASP A 150 25.03 -10.84 -19.43
CA ASP A 150 26.28 -10.21 -19.89
C ASP A 150 26.59 -8.86 -19.20
N ILE A 151 25.80 -8.48 -18.19
CA ILE A 151 25.98 -7.21 -17.48
C ILE A 151 26.85 -7.44 -16.24
N PHE A 152 28.08 -6.94 -16.26
CA PHE A 152 29.05 -7.10 -15.16
C PHE A 152 28.95 -6.02 -14.08
N GLU A 153 28.52 -4.81 -14.45
CA GLU A 153 28.34 -3.72 -13.51
C GLU A 153 27.07 -3.98 -12.69
N ILE A 154 27.20 -4.05 -11.38
CA ILE A 154 26.15 -4.58 -10.50
C ILE A 154 24.96 -3.63 -10.36
N CYS A 155 25.18 -2.32 -10.46
CA CYS A 155 24.11 -1.34 -10.43
C CYS A 155 23.25 -1.40 -11.70
N GLU A 156 23.90 -1.51 -12.86
CA GLU A 156 23.24 -1.71 -14.16
C GLU A 156 22.51 -3.06 -14.19
N TYR A 157 23.18 -4.13 -13.76
CA TYR A 157 22.61 -5.47 -13.67
C TYR A 157 21.29 -5.46 -12.87
N ALA A 158 21.32 -4.87 -11.68
CA ALA A 158 20.17 -4.79 -10.80
C ALA A 158 19.05 -3.92 -11.38
N SER A 159 19.39 -2.76 -11.96
CA SER A 159 18.40 -1.85 -12.54
C SER A 159 17.70 -2.49 -13.74
N VAL A 160 18.46 -3.02 -14.70
CA VAL A 160 17.89 -3.66 -15.90
C VAL A 160 17.04 -4.87 -15.53
N PHE A 161 17.50 -5.67 -14.56
CA PHE A 161 16.70 -6.80 -14.06
C PHE A 161 15.37 -6.31 -13.46
N ASN A 162 15.42 -5.30 -12.57
CA ASN A 162 14.24 -4.75 -11.92
C ASN A 162 13.24 -4.18 -12.93
N ASP A 163 13.72 -3.45 -13.94
CA ASP A 163 12.88 -2.85 -14.99
C ASP A 163 12.22 -3.93 -15.85
N CYS A 164 12.97 -4.99 -16.21
CA CYS A 164 12.41 -6.15 -16.92
C CYS A 164 11.32 -6.84 -16.09
N MET A 165 11.58 -7.07 -14.79
CA MET A 165 10.60 -7.70 -13.90
C MET A 165 9.35 -6.85 -13.78
N HIS A 166 9.48 -5.53 -13.68
CA HIS A 166 8.33 -4.62 -13.67
C HIS A 166 7.49 -4.79 -14.94
N MET A 167 8.10 -4.72 -16.13
CA MET A 167 7.41 -4.87 -17.41
C MET A 167 6.71 -6.22 -17.54
N LYS A 168 7.34 -7.31 -17.10
CA LYS A 168 6.76 -8.66 -17.18
C LYS A 168 5.63 -8.90 -16.20
N MET A 169 5.62 -8.19 -15.08
CA MET A 169 4.66 -8.37 -13.99
C MET A 169 3.60 -7.27 -13.91
N GLU A 170 3.73 -6.17 -14.66
CA GLU A 170 2.87 -4.97 -14.57
C GLU A 170 1.37 -5.29 -14.52
N HIS A 171 0.89 -6.12 -15.46
CA HIS A 171 -0.51 -6.53 -15.56
C HIS A 171 -1.07 -7.31 -14.35
N ILE A 172 -0.21 -7.80 -13.45
CA ILE A 172 -0.58 -8.55 -12.24
C ILE A 172 -0.56 -7.63 -11.00
N LEU A 173 0.26 -6.58 -11.03
CA LEU A 173 0.66 -5.82 -9.85
C LEU A 173 -0.28 -4.64 -9.51
N ASP A 174 -1.09 -4.20 -10.46
CA ASP A 174 -1.94 -3.00 -10.35
C ASP A 174 -3.07 -3.11 -9.32
N LYS A 175 -3.36 -4.31 -8.80
CA LYS A 175 -4.49 -4.50 -7.88
C LYS A 175 -4.15 -4.43 -6.39
N ILE A 176 -2.87 -4.51 -6.00
CA ILE A 176 -2.49 -4.81 -4.58
C ILE A 176 -1.37 -3.90 -4.04
N THR A 177 -0.50 -3.33 -4.87
CA THR A 177 0.81 -2.84 -4.39
C THR A 177 0.99 -1.33 -4.23
N MET A 178 0.07 -0.48 -4.69
CA MET A 178 0.29 0.98 -4.62
C MET A 178 -0.05 1.60 -3.26
N GLU A 179 -1.13 1.18 -2.60
CA GLU A 179 -1.59 1.79 -1.34
C GLU A 179 -0.54 1.70 -0.22
N ARG A 180 0.01 0.51 0.05
CA ARG A 180 1.04 0.31 1.09
C ARG A 180 2.36 1.05 0.80
N ARG A 181 2.69 1.26 -0.48
CA ARG A 181 3.93 1.97 -0.88
C ARG A 181 3.80 3.48 -0.72
N MET A 182 2.62 4.01 -1.03
CA MET A 182 2.32 5.43 -0.85
C MET A 182 2.15 5.78 0.63
N GLU A 183 1.70 4.84 1.47
CA GLU A 183 1.66 5.01 2.92
C GLU A 183 3.06 5.09 3.55
N ALA A 184 4.00 4.24 3.11
CA ALA A 184 5.41 4.35 3.51
C ALA A 184 6.01 5.72 3.14
N LEU A 185 5.66 6.29 1.98
CA LEU A 185 6.05 7.66 1.60
C LEU A 185 5.44 8.72 2.52
N GLY A 186 4.21 8.54 2.98
CA GLY A 186 3.58 9.45 3.94
C GLY A 186 4.21 9.44 5.33
N GLN A 187 4.94 8.38 5.68
CA GLN A 187 5.74 8.26 6.90
C GLN A 187 7.21 8.65 6.72
N MET A 188 7.71 8.72 5.49
CA MET A 188 9.02 9.29 5.19
C MET A 188 8.90 10.83 5.21
N SER A 189 9.86 11.51 5.85
CA SER A 189 9.90 12.97 6.03
C SER A 189 9.32 13.75 4.84
N SER A 190 8.41 14.69 5.11
CA SER A 190 7.83 15.58 4.10
C SER A 190 8.86 16.54 3.50
N ASN A 191 10.10 16.55 4.01
CA ASN A 191 11.19 17.34 3.46
C ASN A 191 12.18 16.40 2.74
N PRO A 192 12.17 16.33 1.39
CA PRO A 192 12.95 15.39 0.60
C PRO A 192 14.48 15.56 0.69
N ASP A 193 14.98 16.55 1.43
CA ASP A 193 16.41 16.76 1.66
C ASP A 193 16.84 16.50 3.12
N GLU A 194 15.91 16.14 4.01
CA GLU A 194 16.17 16.09 5.46
C GLU A 194 15.75 14.74 6.04
N TRP A 195 16.77 13.94 6.39
CA TRP A 195 16.66 12.67 7.08
C TRP A 195 16.49 12.97 8.57
N SER A 196 15.58 12.28 9.26
CA SER A 196 15.26 12.63 10.65
C SER A 196 16.43 12.31 11.61
N GLU A 197 16.64 13.12 12.65
CA GLU A 197 17.75 12.95 13.61
C GLU A 197 17.73 11.56 14.30
N GLU A 198 16.55 10.94 14.44
CA GLU A 198 16.37 9.59 14.98
C GLU A 198 16.92 8.50 14.04
N GLU A 199 16.83 8.70 12.72
CA GLU A 199 17.41 7.80 11.72
C GLU A 199 18.95 7.85 11.75
N ASP A 200 19.52 9.04 11.99
CA ASP A 200 20.96 9.26 12.13
C ASP A 200 21.55 8.65 13.42
N GLU A 201 20.77 8.57 14.50
CA GLU A 201 21.19 7.98 15.77
C GLU A 201 21.17 6.44 15.72
N MET A 202 20.15 5.83 15.13
CA MET A 202 20.13 4.38 14.84
C MET A 202 21.28 3.96 13.92
N LEU A 203 21.71 4.84 13.02
CA LEU A 203 22.83 4.62 12.09
C LEU A 203 24.20 4.57 12.76
N LYS A 204 24.40 5.27 13.88
CA LYS A 204 25.66 5.21 14.64
C LYS A 204 25.86 3.83 15.26
N LEU A 205 24.79 3.18 15.71
CA LEU A 205 24.85 1.86 16.33
C LEU A 205 25.21 0.74 15.34
N VAL A 206 24.79 0.84 14.08
CA VAL A 206 25.09 -0.18 13.04
C VAL A 206 26.52 -0.04 12.49
N LYS A 207 27.10 1.17 12.54
CA LYS A 207 28.48 1.40 12.10
C LYS A 207 29.52 0.71 12.99
N ASP A 208 29.16 0.40 14.23
CA ASP A 208 30.03 -0.26 15.20
C ASP A 208 30.00 -1.81 15.10
N GLU A 209 29.13 -2.37 14.23
CA GLU A 209 29.01 -3.82 13.98
C GLU A 209 29.51 -4.27 12.59
N LEU A 210 30.18 -3.39 11.83
CA LEU A 210 30.83 -3.72 10.54
C LEU A 210 32.35 -3.55 10.59
#